data_AF-A0A7S1WU34-F1
#
_entry.id   AF-A0A7S1WU34-F1
#
_cell.length_a   1.000
_cell.length_b   1.000
_cell.length_c   1.000
_cell.angle_alpha   90.00
_cell.angle_beta   90.00
_cell.angle_gamma   90.00
#
_symmetry.space_group_name_H-M   'P 1'
#
loop_
_entity.id
_entity.type
_entity.pdbx_description
1 polymer ?
#
loop_
_entity_poly.entity_id
_entity_poly.type
_entity_poly.pdbx_seq_one_letter_code
_entity_poly.pdbx_strand_id
1 'polypeptide(L)'
;VDPRNSSAVGAAADHIGRTPLHYAAHNGHLPLVTALLERSADYARVDNSGATALHLAAVWAATASSAEVAEGIVQALIDARASAKARTEDGRTPLELAQRHARDAGATESCTMVHLAGLLVLR
;
A
#
# COMPACT_ATOMS: atom_id res chain seq x y z
N VAL A 1 -25.19 -12.57 2.62
CA VAL A 1 -23.75 -12.90 2.65
C VAL A 1 -23.23 -12.73 1.24
N ASP A 2 -22.30 -11.81 0.97
CA ASP A 2 -21.72 -11.69 -0.36
C ASP A 2 -20.51 -12.66 -0.43
N PRO A 3 -20.57 -13.74 -1.23
CA PRO A 3 -19.67 -14.89 -1.12
C PRO A 3 -18.37 -14.75 -1.93
N ARG A 4 -17.93 -13.54 -2.25
CA ARG A 4 -16.92 -13.32 -3.32
C ARG A 4 -15.47 -13.63 -2.99
N ASN A 5 -15.07 -14.19 -1.84
CA ASN A 5 -13.62 -14.39 -1.65
C ASN A 5 -13.10 -15.46 -0.67
N SER A 6 -13.84 -16.51 -0.36
CA SER A 6 -13.29 -17.61 0.47
C SER A 6 -12.23 -18.46 -0.26
N SER A 7 -11.85 -18.12 -1.51
CA SER A 7 -10.87 -18.84 -2.32
C SER A 7 -9.66 -18.01 -2.77
N ALA A 8 -9.49 -16.75 -2.36
CA ALA A 8 -8.27 -16.00 -2.69
C ALA A 8 -7.07 -16.51 -1.91
N VAL A 9 -5.94 -16.63 -2.60
CA VAL A 9 -4.63 -17.07 -2.08
C VAL A 9 -4.10 -16.18 -0.94
N GLY A 10 -4.76 -15.06 -0.62
CA GLY A 10 -4.37 -14.06 0.36
C GLY A 10 -5.37 -13.80 1.50
N ALA A 11 -6.38 -14.65 1.71
CA ALA A 11 -7.37 -14.46 2.78
C ALA A 11 -6.81 -14.71 4.20
N ALA A 12 -5.69 -15.43 4.31
CA ALA A 12 -5.00 -15.62 5.59
C ALA A 12 -4.39 -14.29 6.05
N ALA A 13 -4.94 -13.76 7.14
CA ALA A 13 -4.38 -12.63 7.85
C ALA A 13 -3.84 -13.07 9.20
N ASP A 14 -2.84 -12.35 9.68
CA ASP A 14 -2.34 -12.51 11.03
C ASP A 14 -3.28 -11.90 12.08
N HIS A 15 -2.84 -11.92 13.34
CA HIS A 15 -3.58 -11.38 14.49
C HIS A 15 -3.78 -9.86 14.43
N ILE A 16 -3.06 -9.14 13.57
CA ILE A 16 -3.24 -7.71 13.31
C ILE A 16 -3.98 -7.43 12.00
N GLY A 17 -4.56 -8.45 11.36
CA GLY A 17 -5.36 -8.30 10.15
C GLY A 17 -4.55 -8.15 8.86
N ARG A 18 -3.21 -8.27 8.91
CA ARG A 18 -2.34 -8.10 7.75
C ARG A 18 -2.23 -9.38 6.94
N THR A 19 -2.33 -9.21 5.63
CA THR A 19 -2.16 -10.27 4.62
C THR A 19 -0.72 -10.28 4.08
N PRO A 20 -0.30 -11.33 3.34
CA PRO A 20 1.00 -11.33 2.67
C PRO A 20 1.23 -10.10 1.77
N LEU A 21 0.17 -9.54 1.18
CA LEU A 21 0.25 -8.34 0.34
C LEU A 21 0.60 -7.08 1.17
N HIS A 22 0.10 -6.97 2.39
CA HIS A 22 0.49 -5.90 3.32
C HIS A 22 1.99 -5.94 3.61
N TYR A 23 2.52 -7.13 3.90
CA TYR A 23 3.93 -7.33 4.17
C TYR A 23 4.82 -7.09 2.94
N ALA A 24 4.41 -7.58 1.77
CA ALA A 24 5.15 -7.35 0.53
C ALA A 24 5.24 -5.85 0.19
N ALA A 25 4.13 -5.12 0.34
CA ALA A 25 4.06 -3.68 0.14
C ALA A 25 4.91 -2.90 1.15
N HIS A 26 4.83 -3.26 2.44
CA HIS A 26 5.57 -2.57 3.51
C HIS A 26 7.09 -2.80 3.46
N ASN A 27 7.53 -3.93 2.91
CA ASN A 27 8.96 -4.25 2.79
C ASN A 27 9.58 -3.80 1.45
N GLY A 28 8.77 -3.25 0.53
CA GLY A 28 9.28 -2.86 -0.78
C GLY A 28 9.57 -4.02 -1.73
N HIS A 29 8.93 -5.17 -1.55
CA HIS A 29 9.20 -6.37 -2.35
C HIS A 29 8.36 -6.40 -3.62
N LEU A 30 8.71 -5.59 -4.62
CA LEU A 30 7.96 -5.47 -5.89
C LEU A 30 7.64 -6.83 -6.56
N PRO A 31 8.59 -7.77 -6.75
CA PRO A 31 8.28 -9.05 -7.38
C PRO A 31 7.22 -9.85 -6.62
N LEU A 32 7.23 -9.76 -5.29
CA LEU A 32 6.27 -10.44 -4.43
C LEU A 32 4.90 -9.77 -4.49
N VAL A 33 4.84 -8.44 -4.54
CA VAL A 33 3.60 -7.67 -4.74
C VAL A 33 2.95 -8.09 -6.07
N THR A 34 3.69 -8.06 -7.16
CA THR A 34 3.18 -8.44 -8.49
C THR A 34 2.68 -9.89 -8.49
N ALA A 35 3.48 -10.84 -7.98
CA ALA A 35 3.08 -12.25 -7.92
C ALA A 35 1.81 -12.49 -7.08
N LEU A 36 1.61 -11.72 -6.00
CA LEU A 36 0.41 -11.80 -5.18
C LEU A 36 -0.80 -11.22 -5.93
N LEU A 37 -0.64 -10.08 -6.62
CA LEU A 37 -1.69 -9.47 -7.41
C LEU A 37 -2.11 -10.34 -8.60
N GLU A 38 -1.16 -10.98 -9.29
CA GLU A 38 -1.41 -11.97 -10.35
C GLU A 38 -2.25 -13.15 -9.85
N ARG A 39 -2.08 -13.53 -8.59
CA ARG A 39 -2.85 -14.60 -7.92
C ARG A 39 -4.15 -14.10 -7.30
N SER A 40 -4.64 -12.93 -7.73
CA SER A 40 -5.87 -12.31 -7.23
C SER A 40 -5.86 -12.09 -5.71
N ALA A 41 -4.72 -11.68 -5.16
CA ALA A 41 -4.66 -11.25 -3.76
C ALA A 41 -5.61 -10.07 -3.51
N ASP A 42 -6.23 -10.08 -2.34
CA ASP A 42 -7.16 -9.04 -1.93
C ASP A 42 -6.40 -7.75 -1.56
N TYR A 43 -6.35 -6.81 -2.50
CA TYR A 43 -5.74 -5.48 -2.34
C TYR A 43 -6.63 -4.49 -1.57
N ALA A 44 -7.92 -4.80 -1.41
CA ALA A 44 -8.90 -3.95 -0.71
C ALA A 44 -9.00 -4.31 0.78
N ARG A 45 -8.50 -5.49 1.17
CA ARG A 45 -8.44 -5.90 2.58
C ARG A 45 -7.65 -4.87 3.40
N VAL A 46 -8.18 -4.58 4.57
CA VAL A 46 -7.59 -3.68 5.57
C VAL A 46 -7.06 -4.48 6.75
N ASP A 47 -6.00 -3.96 7.37
CA ASP A 47 -5.52 -4.41 8.67
C ASP A 47 -6.35 -3.82 9.82
N ASN A 48 -5.99 -4.16 11.07
CA ASN A 48 -6.71 -3.71 12.25
C ASN A 48 -6.68 -2.19 12.49
N SER A 49 -5.89 -1.42 11.72
CA SER A 49 -5.88 0.05 11.75
C SER A 49 -6.70 0.67 10.60
N GLY A 50 -7.37 -0.16 9.81
CA GLY A 50 -8.02 0.24 8.57
C GLY A 50 -7.05 0.51 7.42
N ALA A 51 -5.76 0.15 7.56
CA ALA A 51 -4.77 0.38 6.52
C ALA A 51 -4.82 -0.73 5.47
N THR A 52 -4.82 -0.35 4.20
CA THR A 52 -4.68 -1.27 3.05
C THR A 52 -3.21 -1.49 2.70
N ALA A 53 -2.92 -2.46 1.82
CA ALA A 53 -1.58 -2.64 1.26
C ALA A 53 -1.02 -1.34 0.63
N LEU A 54 -1.87 -0.50 0.01
CA LEU A 54 -1.45 0.77 -0.58
C LEU A 54 -1.01 1.80 0.47
N HIS A 55 -1.64 1.83 1.64
CA HIS A 55 -1.20 2.67 2.76
C HIS A 55 0.22 2.30 3.20
N LEU A 56 0.48 1.00 3.36
CA LEU A 56 1.79 0.52 3.79
C LEU A 56 2.86 0.71 2.71
N ALA A 57 2.51 0.52 1.44
CA ALA A 57 3.39 0.84 0.31
C ALA A 57 3.78 2.32 0.30
N ALA A 58 2.81 3.22 0.51
CA ALA A 58 3.06 4.66 0.53
C ALA A 58 3.97 5.07 1.70
N VAL A 59 3.80 4.47 2.89
CA VAL A 59 4.69 4.68 4.04
C VAL A 59 6.10 4.24 3.72
N TRP A 60 6.27 3.03 3.19
CA TRP A 60 7.59 2.52 2.82
C TRP A 60 8.26 3.40 1.76
N ALA A 61 7.50 3.75 0.71
CA ALA A 61 7.93 4.62 -0.39
C ALA A 61 8.43 5.99 0.08
N ALA A 62 7.84 6.53 1.14
CA ALA A 62 8.23 7.81 1.72
C ALA A 62 9.67 7.82 2.26
N THR A 63 10.15 6.66 2.73
CA THR A 63 11.50 6.47 3.29
C THR A 63 12.38 5.57 2.43
N ALA A 64 11.88 5.14 1.27
CA ALA A 64 12.60 4.22 0.40
C ALA A 64 13.79 4.92 -0.27
N SER A 65 14.96 4.28 -0.22
CA SER A 65 16.14 4.76 -0.95
C SER A 65 16.02 4.57 -2.47
N SER A 66 15.13 3.70 -2.93
CA SER A 66 14.91 3.42 -4.36
C SER A 66 13.52 3.88 -4.78
N ALA A 67 13.48 5.00 -5.52
CA ALA A 67 12.26 5.57 -6.09
C ALA A 67 11.57 4.61 -7.06
N GLU A 68 12.34 3.94 -7.92
CA GLU A 68 11.84 3.06 -8.96
C GLU A 68 11.02 1.89 -8.39
N VAL A 69 11.52 1.27 -7.32
CA VAL A 69 10.82 0.16 -6.65
C VAL A 69 9.55 0.64 -5.95
N ALA A 70 9.63 1.81 -5.29
CA ALA A 70 8.49 2.43 -4.62
C ALA A 70 7.36 2.77 -5.60
N GLU A 71 7.71 3.41 -6.72
CA GLU A 71 6.77 3.72 -7.79
C GLU A 71 6.16 2.45 -8.38
N GLY A 72 6.98 1.44 -8.67
CA GLY A 72 6.49 0.16 -9.22
C GLY A 72 5.45 -0.51 -8.33
N ILE A 73 5.63 -0.51 -7.01
CA ILE A 73 4.69 -1.12 -6.06
C ILE A 73 3.38 -0.35 -6.00
N VAL A 74 3.47 0.98 -5.88
CA VAL A 74 2.30 1.86 -5.81
C VAL A 74 1.52 1.75 -7.11
N GLN A 75 2.20 1.79 -8.26
CA GLN A 75 1.60 1.66 -9.57
C GLN A 75 0.91 0.29 -9.73
N ALA A 76 1.56 -0.81 -9.36
CA ALA A 76 0.97 -2.14 -9.43
C ALA A 76 -0.33 -2.26 -8.60
N LEU A 77 -0.35 -1.65 -7.41
CA LEU A 77 -1.55 -1.63 -6.56
C LEU A 77 -2.67 -0.76 -7.16
N ILE A 78 -2.33 0.40 -7.73
CA ILE A 78 -3.30 1.28 -8.42
C ILE A 78 -3.87 0.58 -9.66
N ASP A 79 -3.04 -0.09 -10.45
CA ASP A 79 -3.47 -0.86 -11.62
C ASP A 79 -4.37 -2.04 -11.23
N ALA A 80 -4.10 -2.65 -10.07
CA ALA A 80 -4.97 -3.64 -9.46
C ALA A 80 -6.29 -3.06 -8.91
N ARG A 81 -6.56 -1.76 -9.06
CA ARG A 81 -7.74 -1.03 -8.57
C ARG A 81 -7.76 -0.78 -7.06
N ALA A 82 -6.60 -0.77 -6.40
CA ALA A 82 -6.53 -0.28 -5.03
C ALA A 82 -6.94 1.20 -4.97
N SER A 83 -7.77 1.57 -4.01
CA SER A 83 -8.26 2.94 -3.88
C SER A 83 -7.21 3.84 -3.23
N ALA A 84 -6.67 4.79 -4.00
CA ALA A 84 -5.80 5.86 -3.48
C ALA A 84 -6.51 6.79 -2.48
N LYS A 85 -7.85 6.74 -2.43
CA LYS A 85 -8.70 7.53 -1.52
C LYS A 85 -9.23 6.71 -0.34
N ALA A 86 -8.81 5.45 -0.20
CA ALA A 86 -9.10 4.67 0.99
C ALA A 86 -8.62 5.43 2.23
N ARG A 87 -9.34 5.32 3.35
CA ARG A 87 -8.98 5.98 4.60
C ARG A 87 -8.78 4.93 5.68
N THR A 88 -7.72 5.09 6.47
CA THR A 88 -7.53 4.34 7.72
C THR A 88 -8.60 4.71 8.75
N GLU A 89 -8.61 4.02 9.90
CA GLU A 89 -9.50 4.35 11.01
C GLU A 89 -9.30 5.79 11.54
N ASP A 90 -8.05 6.28 11.52
CA ASP A 90 -7.72 7.69 11.80
C ASP A 90 -8.17 8.68 10.70
N GLY A 91 -8.86 8.21 9.67
CA GLY A 91 -9.36 9.04 8.57
C GLY A 91 -8.27 9.51 7.62
N ARG A 92 -7.14 8.81 7.50
CA ARG A 92 -5.99 9.24 6.69
C ARG A 92 -5.86 8.42 5.42
N THR A 93 -5.59 9.10 4.32
CA THR A 93 -5.27 8.49 3.02
C THR A 93 -3.86 7.91 3.00
N PRO A 94 -3.51 7.06 2.01
CA PRO A 94 -2.15 6.56 1.83
C PRO A 94 -1.12 7.69 1.73
N LEU A 95 -1.43 8.77 1.02
CA LEU A 95 -0.54 9.91 0.86
C LEU A 95 -0.36 10.67 2.19
N GLU A 96 -1.43 10.95 2.93
CA GLU A 96 -1.35 11.65 4.22
C GLU A 96 -0.59 10.83 5.28
N LEU A 97 -0.73 9.51 5.25
CA LEU A 97 0.03 8.59 6.08
C LEU A 97 1.53 8.62 5.74
N ALA A 98 1.87 8.57 4.44
CA ALA A 98 3.24 8.70 3.95
C ALA A 98 3.89 10.04 4.33
N GLN A 99 3.18 11.15 4.10
CA GLN A 99 3.67 12.50 4.44
C GLN A 99 3.97 12.67 5.93
N ARG A 100 3.11 12.15 6.79
CA ARG A 100 3.34 12.19 8.23
C ARG A 100 4.56 11.36 8.62
N HIS A 101 4.64 10.12 8.13
CA HIS A 101 5.77 9.26 8.42
C HIS A 101 7.09 9.89 7.94
N ALA A 102 7.11 10.50 6.75
CA ALA A 102 8.26 11.25 6.26
C ALA A 102 8.65 12.42 7.16
N ARG A 103 7.66 13.19 7.66
CA ARG A 103 7.91 14.29 8.61
C ARG A 103 8.50 13.79 9.93
N ASP A 104 7.92 12.73 10.48
CA ASP A 104 8.38 12.13 11.74
C ASP A 104 9.78 11.50 11.59
N ALA A 105 10.11 10.98 10.40
CA ALA A 105 11.42 10.45 10.06
C ALA A 105 12.46 11.51 9.63
N GLY A 106 12.08 12.78 9.52
CA GLY A 106 12.96 13.86 9.03
C GLY A 106 13.26 13.81 7.53
N ALA A 107 12.50 13.06 6.74
CA ALA A 107 12.67 12.85 5.30
C ALA A 107 11.75 13.76 4.47
N THR A 108 11.78 15.07 4.74
CA THR A 108 10.75 16.01 4.28
C THR A 108 10.74 16.33 2.77
N GLU A 109 11.80 16.01 2.02
CA GLU A 109 11.99 16.51 0.65
C GLU A 109 12.63 15.50 -0.32
N SER A 110 12.30 14.22 -0.20
CA SER A 110 12.73 13.25 -1.21
C SER A 110 11.89 13.40 -2.48
N CYS A 111 12.54 13.38 -3.66
CA CYS A 111 11.91 13.42 -4.99
C CYS A 111 10.78 12.37 -5.15
N THR A 112 10.87 11.27 -4.39
CA THR A 112 9.86 10.21 -4.30
C THR A 112 8.50 10.73 -3.84
N MET A 113 8.45 11.67 -2.89
CA MET A 113 7.20 12.19 -2.35
C MET A 113 6.41 13.01 -3.37
N VAL A 114 7.11 13.74 -4.25
CA VAL A 114 6.47 14.52 -5.33
C VAL A 114 5.84 13.58 -6.36
N HIS A 115 6.58 12.55 -6.79
CA HIS A 115 6.06 11.54 -7.71
C HIS A 115 4.91 10.73 -7.08
N LEU A 116 5.05 10.32 -5.81
CA LEU A 116 4.02 9.61 -5.05
C LEU A 116 2.72 10.41 -4.95
N ALA A 117 2.82 11.72 -4.69
CA ALA A 117 1.65 12.60 -4.67
C ALA A 117 0.95 12.65 -6.03
N GLY A 118 1.71 12.70 -7.13
CA GLY A 118 1.16 12.60 -8.48
C GLY A 118 0.39 11.30 -8.72
N LEU A 119 0.97 10.16 -8.35
CA LEU A 119 0.35 8.83 -8.52
C LEU A 119 -0.95 8.67 -7.71
N LEU A 120 -1.01 9.24 -6.50
CA LEU A 120 -2.14 9.06 -5.58
C LEU A 120 -3.24 10.13 -5.71
N VAL A 121 -2.93 11.32 -6.22
CA VAL A 121 -3.89 12.44 -6.32
C VAL A 121 -4.49 12.61 -7.72
N LEU A 122 -3.73 12.30 -8.78
CA LEU A 122 -4.12 12.57 -10.17
C LEU A 122 -4.73 11.37 -10.91
N ARG A 123 -4.97 10.26 -10.20
CA ARG A 123 -5.57 9.01 -10.74
C ARG A 123 -6.90 8.72 -10.05
#